data_AF-A0A957Q8V4-F1
#
_entry.id   AF-A0A957Q8V4-F1
#
_cell.length_a   1.000
_cell.length_b   1.000
_cell.length_c   1.000
_cell.angle_alpha   90.00
_cell.angle_beta   90.00
_cell.angle_gamma   90.00
#
_symmetry.space_group_name_H-M   'P 1'
#
loop_
_entity.id
_entity.type
_entity.pdbx_description
1 polymer ?
#
loop_
_entity_poly.entity_id
_entity_poly.type
_entity_poly.pdbx_seq_one_letter_code
_entity_poly.pdbx_strand_id
1 'polypeptide(L)'
;AIGLIHEHQNPATTIPWNREAVYAYYSGPPNYWTREEVERNLFQLYDRDCTQFSAFDRHSIMLYPIPQEFTHGDFTVGWNQTLSAVDKAFVAAWYPFAA
;
A
#
# COMPACT_ATOMS: atom_id res chain seq x y z
N ALA A 1 7.95 4.34 -14.61
CA ALA A 1 7.55 4.67 -13.22
C ALA A 1 7.39 6.18 -13.11
N ILE A 2 6.42 6.68 -12.33
CA ILE A 2 6.08 8.12 -12.20
C ILE A 2 6.17 8.63 -10.74
N GLY A 3 6.95 7.97 -9.88
CA GLY A 3 7.24 8.47 -8.53
C GLY A 3 6.16 8.26 -7.46
N LEU A 4 5.15 7.41 -7.72
CA LEU A 4 4.14 7.06 -6.71
C LEU A 4 4.67 6.01 -5.71
N ILE A 5 4.30 6.15 -4.44
CA ILE A 5 4.57 5.18 -3.37
C ILE A 5 3.51 4.06 -3.36
N HIS A 6 3.75 2.98 -2.62
CA HIS A 6 2.73 1.96 -2.41
C HIS A 6 1.63 2.44 -1.49
N GLU A 7 0.39 2.12 -1.82
CA GLU A 7 -0.79 2.61 -1.12
C GLU A 7 -0.91 2.06 0.31
N HIS A 8 -0.32 0.88 0.59
CA HIS A 8 -0.25 0.36 1.96
C HIS A 8 0.69 1.16 2.88
N GLN A 9 1.52 2.04 2.32
CA GLN A 9 2.37 2.97 3.06
C GLN A 9 1.78 4.39 3.13
N ASN A 10 0.55 4.58 2.63
CA ASN A 10 -0.17 5.85 2.71
C ASN A 10 -0.34 6.26 4.19
N PRO A 11 0.02 7.49 4.60
CA PRO A 11 -0.13 7.95 5.98
C PRO A 11 -1.56 7.88 6.54
N ALA A 12 -2.58 7.82 5.66
CA ALA A 12 -3.99 7.72 6.03
C ALA A 12 -4.51 6.27 6.11
N THR A 13 -3.66 5.26 5.88
CA THR A 13 -4.08 3.86 5.92
C THR A 13 -4.44 3.40 7.34
N THR A 14 -5.40 2.48 7.41
CA THR A 14 -5.88 1.86 8.66
C THR A 14 -5.96 0.34 8.52
N ILE A 15 -5.12 -0.25 7.66
CA ILE A 15 -5.11 -1.70 7.45
C ILE A 15 -4.90 -2.41 8.80
N PRO A 16 -5.82 -3.28 9.23
CA PRO A 16 -5.75 -3.94 10.53
C PRO A 16 -4.80 -5.14 10.48
N TRP A 17 -3.50 -4.88 10.27
CA TRP A 17 -2.49 -5.92 10.07
C TRP A 17 -2.40 -6.92 11.24
N ASN A 18 -2.48 -8.20 10.92
CA ASN A 18 -1.99 -9.29 11.76
C ASN A 18 -0.48 -9.45 11.54
N ARG A 19 0.31 -8.61 12.22
CA ARG A 19 1.76 -8.49 12.01
C ARG A 19 2.50 -9.81 12.13
N GLU A 20 2.14 -10.65 13.10
CA GLU A 20 2.80 -11.94 13.30
C GLU A 20 2.56 -12.92 12.14
N ALA A 21 1.35 -12.94 11.56
CA ALA A 21 1.08 -13.73 10.36
C ALA A 21 1.88 -13.23 9.14
N VAL A 22 1.99 -11.91 8.99
CA VAL A 22 2.80 -11.30 7.92
C VAL A 22 4.28 -11.63 8.09
N TYR A 23 4.86 -11.50 9.29
CA TYR A 23 6.25 -11.89 9.52
C TYR A 23 6.48 -13.36 9.19
N ALA A 24 5.60 -14.24 9.67
CA ALA A 24 5.70 -15.68 9.42
C ALA A 24 5.72 -15.97 7.91
N TYR A 25 4.82 -15.35 7.16
CA TYR A 25 4.75 -15.52 5.70
C TYR A 25 6.01 -15.00 4.99
N TYR A 26 6.40 -13.75 5.23
CA TYR A 26 7.51 -13.12 4.49
C TYR A 26 8.90 -13.60 4.92
N SER A 27 9.03 -14.28 6.07
CA SER A 27 10.27 -14.97 6.47
C SER A 27 10.57 -16.22 5.64
N GLY A 28 9.59 -16.74 4.90
CA GLY A 28 9.75 -17.88 3.99
C GLY A 28 10.15 -17.47 2.56
N PRO A 29 10.39 -18.45 1.67
CA PRO A 29 10.57 -18.19 0.25
C PRO A 29 9.34 -17.50 -0.36
N PRO A 30 9.53 -16.66 -1.39
CA PRO A 30 10.80 -16.33 -2.04
C PRO A 30 11.57 -15.17 -1.37
N ASN A 31 10.99 -14.52 -0.36
CA ASN A 31 11.48 -13.26 0.18
C ASN A 31 12.60 -13.44 1.21
N TYR A 32 12.42 -14.38 2.15
CA TYR A 32 13.33 -14.58 3.28
C TYR A 32 13.61 -13.30 4.08
N TRP A 33 12.59 -12.45 4.25
CA TRP A 33 12.76 -11.16 4.91
C TRP A 33 12.89 -11.29 6.42
N THR A 34 13.75 -10.46 7.01
CA THR A 34 13.76 -10.25 8.46
C THR A 34 12.52 -9.48 8.91
N ARG A 35 12.25 -9.47 10.22
CA ARG A 35 11.14 -8.66 10.77
C ARG A 35 11.34 -7.17 10.45
N GLU A 36 12.57 -6.67 10.50
CA GLU A 36 12.92 -5.28 10.18
C GLU A 36 12.68 -4.95 8.71
N GLU A 37 12.95 -5.91 7.81
CA GLU A 37 12.64 -5.74 6.39
C GLU A 37 11.13 -5.70 6.14
N VAL A 38 10.36 -6.56 6.82
CA VAL A 38 8.89 -6.51 6.77
C VAL A 38 8.36 -5.17 7.32
N GLU A 39 8.88 -4.69 8.45
CA GLU A 39 8.52 -3.37 8.98
C GLU A 39 8.72 -2.28 7.93
N ARG A 40 9.91 -2.19 7.35
CA ARG A 40 10.26 -1.13 6.40
C ARG A 40 9.50 -1.22 5.07
N ASN A 41 9.26 -2.42 4.58
CA ASN A 41 8.69 -2.62 3.24
C ASN A 41 7.15 -2.67 3.23
N LEU A 42 6.51 -3.05 4.35
CA LEU A 42 5.06 -3.25 4.42
C LEU A 42 4.35 -2.39 5.46
N PHE A 43 4.96 -2.12 6.62
CA PHE A 43 4.24 -1.43 7.70
C PHE A 43 4.63 0.02 7.88
N GLN A 44 5.83 0.41 7.44
CA GLN A 44 6.30 1.77 7.53
C GLN A 44 5.42 2.66 6.66
N LEU A 45 4.74 3.59 7.32
CA LEU A 45 4.00 4.66 6.66
C LEU A 45 4.96 5.80 6.36
N TYR A 46 4.73 6.47 5.24
CA TYR A 46 5.46 7.70 4.97
C TYR A 46 5.02 8.83 5.91
N ASP A 47 5.90 9.80 6.11
CA ASP A 47 5.56 11.00 6.87
C ASP A 47 4.60 11.88 6.06
N ARG A 48 3.61 12.45 6.74
CA ARG A 48 2.64 13.39 6.15
C ARG A 48 3.31 14.67 5.68
N ASP A 49 4.42 15.06 6.32
CA ASP A 49 5.14 16.29 5.98
C ASP A 49 6.07 16.11 4.77
N CYS A 50 6.40 14.85 4.45
CA CYS A 50 7.27 14.51 3.32
C CYS A 50 6.51 13.93 2.13
N THR A 51 5.18 13.72 2.25
CA THR A 51 4.37 13.13 1.20
C THR A 51 3.07 13.89 0.99
N GLN A 52 2.74 14.10 -0.27
CA GLN A 52 1.39 14.45 -0.68
C GLN A 52 0.65 13.14 -0.94
N PHE A 53 -0.44 12.92 -0.22
CA PHE A 53 -1.22 11.69 -0.25
C PHE A 53 -2.70 12.02 -0.41
N SER A 54 -3.45 11.07 -0.98
CA SER A 54 -4.90 11.09 -0.99
C SER A 54 -5.46 10.30 0.20
N ALA A 55 -6.79 10.27 0.38
CA ALA A 55 -7.38 9.31 1.30
C ALA A 55 -7.01 7.87 0.87
N PHE A 56 -6.87 6.96 1.83
CA PHE A 56 -6.53 5.56 1.52
C PHE A 56 -7.52 4.94 0.53
N ASP A 57 -7.02 4.46 -0.60
CA ASP A 57 -7.84 3.86 -1.67
C ASP A 57 -7.57 2.36 -1.80
N ARG A 58 -8.55 1.54 -1.35
CA ARG A 58 -8.50 0.08 -1.48
C ARG A 58 -8.44 -0.42 -2.93
N HIS A 59 -8.83 0.40 -3.89
CA HIS A 59 -8.84 0.05 -5.32
C HIS A 59 -7.65 0.63 -6.08
N SER A 60 -6.73 1.32 -5.42
CA SER A 60 -5.56 1.89 -6.07
C SER A 60 -4.73 0.80 -6.74
N ILE A 61 -4.25 1.06 -7.95
CA ILE A 61 -3.28 0.20 -8.65
C ILE A 61 -1.98 0.05 -7.84
N MET A 62 -1.70 0.99 -6.94
CA MET A 62 -0.50 1.01 -6.10
C MET A 62 -0.65 0.20 -4.81
N LEU A 63 -1.82 -0.41 -4.56
CA LEU A 63 -2.05 -1.26 -3.40
C LEU A 63 -1.72 -2.71 -3.73
N TYR A 64 -0.79 -3.30 -2.97
CA TYR A 64 -0.53 -4.73 -3.03
C TYR A 64 -1.72 -5.53 -2.51
N PRO A 65 -1.94 -6.76 -3.01
CA PRO A 65 -2.99 -7.62 -2.48
C PRO A 65 -2.75 -7.88 -0.99
N ILE A 66 -3.83 -7.89 -0.22
CA ILE A 66 -3.85 -8.12 1.22
C ILE A 66 -4.75 -9.33 1.47
N PRO A 67 -4.18 -10.55 1.54
CA PRO A 67 -4.90 -11.74 1.97
C PRO A 67 -5.52 -11.57 3.35
N GLN A 68 -6.66 -12.23 3.58
CA GLN A 68 -7.40 -12.16 4.85
C GLN A 68 -6.55 -12.69 6.03
N GLU A 69 -5.63 -13.60 5.77
CA GLU A 69 -4.72 -14.16 6.78
C GLU A 69 -3.77 -13.10 7.36
N PHE A 70 -3.54 -12.01 6.63
CA PHE A 70 -2.65 -10.92 7.04
C PHE A 70 -3.35 -9.85 7.87
N THR A 71 -4.64 -10.00 8.17
CA THR A 71 -5.44 -8.96 8.83
C THR A 71 -6.32 -9.52 9.92
N HIS A 72 -6.77 -8.62 10.81
CA HIS A 72 -7.81 -8.88 11.79
C HIS A 72 -9.16 -8.37 11.27
N GLY A 73 -10.25 -9.04 11.65
CA GLY A 73 -11.60 -8.72 11.19
C GLY A 73 -11.84 -9.17 9.74
N ASP A 74 -12.78 -8.53 9.05
CA ASP A 74 -13.11 -8.82 7.64
C ASP A 74 -12.47 -7.75 6.74
N PHE A 75 -11.19 -7.97 6.43
CA PHE A 75 -10.41 -7.07 5.58
C PHE A 75 -9.54 -7.89 4.63
N THR A 76 -9.87 -7.84 3.35
CA THR A 76 -9.00 -8.35 2.28
C THR A 76 -9.01 -7.40 1.09
N VAL A 77 -7.92 -7.40 0.34
CA VAL A 77 -7.79 -6.67 -0.92
C VAL A 77 -7.21 -7.62 -1.95
N GLY A 78 -7.90 -7.77 -3.09
CA GLY A 78 -7.44 -8.56 -4.22
C GLY A 78 -6.42 -7.81 -5.09
N TRP A 79 -6.14 -8.35 -6.27
CA TRP A 79 -5.32 -7.66 -7.25
C TRP A 79 -6.10 -6.53 -7.93
N ASN A 80 -5.64 -5.29 -7.75
CA ASN A 80 -6.09 -4.16 -8.54
C ASN A 80 -5.33 -4.16 -9.87
N GLN A 81 -6.06 -4.25 -10.99
CA GLN A 81 -5.47 -4.36 -12.35
C GLN A 81 -5.80 -3.15 -13.24
N THR A 82 -6.57 -2.20 -12.72
CA THR A 82 -6.98 -0.99 -13.43
C THR A 82 -6.80 0.22 -12.53
N LEU A 83 -6.49 1.37 -13.14
CA LEU A 83 -6.41 2.64 -12.42
C LEU A 83 -7.75 3.00 -11.80
N SER A 84 -7.76 3.26 -10.50
CA SER A 84 -8.93 3.74 -9.78
C SER A 84 -9.30 5.17 -10.20
N ALA A 85 -10.47 5.66 -9.75
CA ALA A 85 -10.83 7.07 -9.93
C ALA A 85 -9.87 8.00 -9.17
N VAL A 86 -9.41 7.58 -7.99
CA VAL A 86 -8.48 8.34 -7.16
C VAL A 86 -7.09 8.38 -7.81
N ASP A 87 -6.59 7.26 -8.34
CA ASP A 87 -5.32 7.19 -9.06
C ASP A 87 -5.28 8.20 -10.21
N LYS A 88 -6.33 8.21 -11.04
CA LYS A 88 -6.44 9.11 -12.21
C LYS A 88 -6.47 10.57 -11.79
N ALA A 89 -7.28 10.90 -10.79
CA ALA A 89 -7.40 12.27 -10.29
C ALA A 89 -6.10 12.76 -9.64
N PHE A 90 -5.46 11.91 -8.84
CA PHE A 90 -4.21 12.24 -8.15
C PHE A 90 -3.10 12.51 -9.15
N VAL A 91 -2.86 11.61 -10.11
CA VAL A 91 -1.80 11.78 -11.12
C VAL A 91 -2.06 12.98 -12.02
N ALA A 92 -3.32 13.25 -12.40
CA ALA A 92 -3.65 14.42 -13.22
C ALA A 92 -3.33 15.75 -12.52
N ALA A 93 -3.41 15.82 -11.19
CA ALA A 93 -3.05 17.01 -10.43
C ALA A 93 -1.54 17.28 -10.43
N TRP A 94 -0.72 16.24 -10.54
CA TRP A 94 0.74 16.33 -10.55
C TRP A 94 1.34 16.53 -11.93
N TYR A 95 0.69 15.97 -12.95
CA TYR A 95 1.13 16.02 -14.32
C TYR A 95 0.02 16.61 -15.20
N PRO A 96 -0.30 17.92 -15.03
CA PRO A 96 -1.34 18.56 -15.82
C PRO A 96 -0.90 18.64 -17.28
N PHE A 97 -1.79 18.27 -18.19
CA PHE A 97 -1.61 18.63 -19.60
C PHE A 97 -1.93 20.12 -19.75
N ALA A 98 -1.09 20.83 -20.51
CA ALA A 98 -1.44 22.17 -20.95
C ALA A 98 -2.70 22.09 -21.82
N ALA A 99 -3.61 23.05 -21.62
CA ALA A 99 -4.78 23.25 -22.46
C ALA A 99 -4.40 23.64 -23.89
#